data_AF-A0A651G5R7-F1
#
_entry.id   AF-A0A651G5R7-F1
#
_cell.length_a   1.000
_cell.length_b   1.000
_cell.length_c   1.000
_cell.angle_alpha   90.00
_cell.angle_beta   90.00
_cell.angle_gamma   90.00
#
_symmetry.space_group_name_H-M   'P 1'
#
loop_
_entity.id
_entity.type
_entity.pdbx_description
1 polymer ?
#
loop_
_entity_poly.entity_id
_entity_poly.type
_entity_poly.pdbx_seq_one_letter_code
_entity_poly.pdbx_strand_id
1 'polypeptide(L)'
;MARANIASSDILRRLREGIILLAEEVERSVSAANHDSARVLDWLQQQQLPETRRRFLRQEQQFSEARIAYLAAKQHSPAAGPQAHEEVERSYLRAKAQLEALQHRLHTIEAVLARLPRDMEQPMAAIRRSGSRMQDYALAAITRLDQMRDDLDRYQETSG
;
A
#
# COMPACT_ATOMS: atom_id res chain seq x y z
N MET A 1 18.52 46.76 16.18
CA MET A 1 18.29 45.53 15.39
C MET A 1 19.41 44.56 15.71
N ALA A 2 19.12 43.47 16.42
CA ALA A 2 20.11 42.45 16.72
C ALA A 2 20.47 41.72 15.41
N ARG A 3 21.66 42.00 14.87
CA ARG A 3 22.25 41.16 13.81
C ARG A 3 22.40 39.77 14.41
N ALA A 4 21.81 38.76 13.76
CA ALA A 4 22.02 37.37 14.14
C ALA A 4 23.54 37.12 14.12
N ASN A 5 24.12 37.00 15.32
CA ASN A 5 25.55 36.80 15.51
C ASN A 5 25.83 35.32 15.21
N ILE A 6 25.80 34.94 13.93
CA ILE A 6 26.25 33.62 13.50
C ILE A 6 27.77 33.66 13.58
N ALA A 7 28.27 33.40 14.79
CA ALA A 7 29.68 33.61 15.16
C ALA A 7 30.63 32.55 14.59
N SER A 8 30.16 31.59 13.77
CA SER A 8 30.97 30.49 13.27
C SER A 8 30.44 29.89 11.97
N SER A 9 31.33 29.81 10.97
CA SER A 9 31.15 29.08 9.70
C SER A 9 30.72 27.63 9.90
N ASP A 10 31.16 26.98 10.99
CA ASP A 10 30.77 25.60 11.31
C ASP A 10 29.28 25.43 11.56
N ILE A 11 28.59 26.44 12.11
CA ILE A 11 27.15 26.37 12.35
C ILE A 11 26.39 26.37 11.02
N LEU A 12 26.80 27.20 10.06
CA LEU A 12 26.21 27.23 8.73
C LEU A 12 26.43 25.92 7.99
N ARG A 13 27.63 25.34 8.11
CA ARG A 13 27.96 24.03 7.53
C ARG A 13 27.08 22.91 8.10
N ARG A 14 26.94 22.83 9.43
CA ARG A 14 26.08 21.82 10.08
C ARG A 14 24.61 21.99 9.71
N LEU A 15 24.13 23.23 9.62
CA LEU A 15 22.76 23.51 9.21
C LEU A 15 22.51 23.08 7.75
N ARG A 16 23.47 23.35 6.86
CA ARG A 16 23.44 22.91 5.45
C ARG A 16 23.38 21.39 5.35
N GLU A 17 24.25 20.68 6.06
CA GLU A 17 24.25 19.21 6.14
C GLU A 17 22.89 18.69 6.65
N GLY A 18 22.32 19.30 7.69
CA GLY A 18 21.01 18.94 8.23
C GLY A 18 19.85 19.13 7.24
N ILE A 19 19.87 20.21 6.45
CA ILE A 19 18.86 20.47 5.42
C ILE A 19 18.92 19.42 4.30
N ILE A 20 20.14 19.05 3.88
CA ILE A 20 20.34 17.99 2.87
C ILE A 20 19.76 16.67 3.38
N LEU A 21 20.13 16.26 4.59
CA LEU A 21 19.62 15.02 5.19
C LEU A 21 18.10 15.01 5.34
N LEU A 22 17.50 16.14 5.72
CA LEU A 22 16.05 16.29 5.80
C LEU A 22 15.39 16.13 4.42
N ALA A 23 15.93 16.77 3.38
CA ALA A 23 15.39 16.69 2.03
C ALA A 23 15.44 15.25 1.48
N GLU A 24 16.56 14.56 1.68
CA GLU A 24 16.73 13.15 1.31
C GLU A 24 15.74 12.24 2.06
N GLU A 25 15.55 12.45 3.36
CA GLU A 25 14.64 11.63 4.16
C GLU A 25 13.17 11.82 3.76
N VAL A 26 12.78 13.05 3.42
CA VAL A 26 11.45 13.35 2.88
C VAL A 26 11.26 12.63 1.54
N GLU A 27 12.25 12.71 0.64
CA GLU A 27 12.18 12.04 -0.66
C GLU A 27 12.09 10.50 -0.52
N ARG A 28 12.90 9.91 0.38
CA ARG A 28 12.82 8.48 0.70
C ARG A 28 11.44 8.09 1.22
N SER A 29 10.89 8.86 2.15
CA SER A 29 9.58 8.61 2.76
C SER A 29 8.45 8.67 1.72
N VAL A 30 8.46 9.68 0.85
CA VAL A 30 7.50 9.82 -0.26
C VAL A 30 7.59 8.65 -1.25
N SER A 31 8.82 8.27 -1.60
CA SER A 31 9.08 7.19 -2.56
C SER A 31 8.66 5.82 -2.00
N ALA A 32 8.94 5.57 -0.71
CA ALA A 32 8.54 4.34 -0.03
C ALA A 32 7.01 4.17 -0.01
N ALA A 33 6.26 5.23 0.34
CA ALA A 33 4.80 5.20 0.32
C ALA A 33 4.25 4.88 -1.08
N ASN A 34 4.81 5.48 -2.14
CA ASN A 34 4.43 5.19 -3.52
C ASN A 34 4.73 3.74 -3.90
N HIS A 35 5.89 3.22 -3.49
CA HIS A 35 6.30 1.86 -3.80
C HIS A 35 5.44 0.81 -3.08
N ASP A 36 5.14 1.00 -1.79
CA ASP A 36 4.28 0.10 -1.02
C ASP A 36 2.88 0.00 -1.62
N SER A 37 2.36 1.15 -2.07
CA SER A 37 1.08 1.27 -2.76
C SER A 37 1.02 0.45 -4.04
N ALA A 38 2.03 0.63 -4.90
CA ALA A 38 2.16 -0.11 -6.15
C ALA A 38 2.34 -1.62 -5.88
N ARG A 39 3.15 -1.98 -4.88
CA ARG A 39 3.38 -3.38 -4.49
C ARG A 39 2.08 -4.07 -4.05
N VAL A 40 1.24 -3.40 -3.26
CA VAL A 40 -0.06 -3.96 -2.84
C VAL A 40 -0.98 -4.15 -4.04
N LEU A 41 -1.03 -3.18 -4.96
CA LEU A 41 -1.84 -3.27 -6.16
C LEU A 41 -1.38 -4.43 -7.07
N ASP A 42 -0.07 -4.55 -7.30
CA ASP A 42 0.52 -5.65 -8.06
C ASP A 42 0.26 -7.00 -7.40
N TRP A 43 0.43 -7.10 -6.08
CA TRP A 43 0.13 -8.32 -5.33
C TRP A 43 -1.34 -8.73 -5.47
N LEU A 44 -2.26 -7.78 -5.40
CA LEU A 44 -3.68 -8.05 -5.60
C LEU A 44 -3.98 -8.50 -7.04
N GLN A 45 -3.43 -7.83 -8.05
CA GLN A 45 -3.70 -8.09 -9.46
C GLN A 45 -3.04 -9.38 -9.97
N GLN A 46 -1.78 -9.60 -9.63
CA GLN A 46 -0.97 -10.66 -10.22
C GLN A 46 -1.00 -11.95 -9.40
N GLN A 47 -1.27 -11.87 -8.10
CA GLN A 47 -1.24 -13.04 -7.21
C GLN A 47 -2.62 -13.36 -6.65
N GLN A 48 -3.20 -12.46 -5.84
CA GLN A 48 -4.42 -12.78 -5.09
C GLN A 48 -5.65 -12.99 -5.97
N LEU A 49 -5.86 -12.14 -6.98
CA LEU A 49 -7.02 -12.27 -7.87
C LEU A 49 -6.96 -13.59 -8.69
N PRO A 50 -5.87 -13.93 -9.39
CA PRO A 50 -5.76 -15.19 -10.11
C PRO A 50 -5.86 -16.41 -9.19
N GLU A 51 -5.20 -16.39 -8.02
CA GLU A 51 -5.26 -17.48 -7.06
C GLU A 51 -6.69 -17.70 -6.54
N THR A 52 -7.38 -16.63 -6.18
CA THR A 52 -8.77 -16.69 -5.69
C THR A 52 -9.71 -17.18 -6.78
N ARG A 53 -9.55 -16.74 -8.04
CA ARG A 53 -10.33 -17.24 -9.18
C ARG A 53 -10.13 -18.73 -9.42
N ARG A 54 -8.88 -19.21 -9.36
CA ARG A 54 -8.57 -20.65 -9.50
C ARG A 54 -9.20 -21.47 -8.37
N ARG A 55 -9.17 -20.98 -7.12
CA ARG A 55 -9.82 -21.62 -5.98
C ARG A 55 -11.33 -21.63 -6.12
N PHE A 56 -11.92 -20.52 -6.57
CA PHE A 56 -13.35 -20.40 -6.83
C PHE A 56 -13.83 -21.47 -7.83
N LEU A 57 -13.17 -21.62 -8.98
CA LEU A 57 -13.54 -22.64 -9.97
C LEU A 57 -13.49 -24.07 -9.42
N ARG A 58 -12.46 -24.39 -8.62
CA ARG A 58 -12.37 -25.71 -7.95
C ARG A 58 -13.50 -25.92 -6.95
N GLN A 59 -13.83 -24.89 -6.17
CA GLN A 59 -14.90 -24.97 -5.18
C GLN A 59 -16.28 -25.05 -5.84
N GLU A 60 -16.47 -24.38 -6.97
CA GLU A 60 -17.70 -24.44 -7.76
C GLU A 60 -17.95 -25.87 -8.27
N GLN A 61 -16.90 -26.54 -8.75
CA GLN A 61 -16.98 -27.95 -9.12
C GLN A 61 -17.35 -28.83 -7.92
N GLN A 62 -16.69 -28.67 -6.78
CA GLN A 62 -17.00 -29.43 -5.55
C GLN A 62 -18.44 -29.18 -5.07
N PHE A 63 -18.91 -27.94 -5.15
CA PHE A 63 -20.30 -27.61 -4.83
C PHE A 63 -21.28 -28.28 -5.79
N SER A 64 -20.98 -28.29 -7.10
CA SER A 64 -21.80 -28.98 -8.11
C SER A 64 -21.90 -30.48 -7.81
N GLU A 65 -20.77 -31.13 -7.53
CA GLU A 65 -20.70 -32.55 -7.17
C GLU A 65 -21.50 -32.84 -5.88
N ALA A 66 -21.30 -32.05 -4.83
CA ALA A 66 -22.04 -32.19 -3.57
C ALA A 66 -23.54 -31.95 -3.75
N ARG A 67 -23.92 -31.02 -4.62
CA ARG A 67 -25.33 -30.73 -4.97
C ARG A 67 -25.97 -31.91 -5.70
N ILE A 68 -25.27 -32.51 -6.68
CA ILE A 68 -25.75 -33.70 -7.39
C ILE A 68 -25.95 -34.86 -6.40
N ALA A 69 -24.96 -35.11 -5.54
CA ALA A 69 -25.05 -36.15 -4.50
C ALA A 69 -26.23 -35.92 -3.54
N TYR A 70 -26.44 -34.68 -3.09
CA TYR A 70 -27.56 -34.31 -2.24
C TYR A 70 -28.92 -34.53 -2.94
N LEU A 71 -29.06 -34.12 -4.20
CA LEU A 71 -30.29 -34.33 -4.95
C LEU A 71 -30.57 -35.82 -5.19
N ALA A 72 -29.54 -36.62 -5.49
CA ALA A 72 -29.67 -38.07 -5.64
C ALA A 72 -30.09 -38.74 -4.32
N ALA A 73 -29.46 -38.38 -3.20
CA ALA A 73 -29.82 -38.88 -1.87
C ALA A 73 -31.26 -38.49 -1.47
N LYS A 74 -31.71 -37.29 -1.85
CA LYS A 74 -33.09 -36.83 -1.60
C LYS A 74 -34.13 -37.57 -2.45
N GLN A 75 -33.78 -37.98 -3.67
CA GLN A 75 -34.64 -38.77 -4.55
C GLN A 75 -34.63 -40.27 -4.20
N HIS A 76 -33.61 -40.76 -3.51
CA HIS A 76 -33.43 -42.16 -3.13
C HIS A 76 -33.36 -42.29 -1.60
N SER A 77 -34.48 -42.16 -0.89
CA SER A 77 -34.54 -42.69 0.49
C SER A 77 -35.91 -43.30 0.78
N PRO A 78 -35.92 -44.64 0.98
CA PRO A 78 -35.76 -45.13 2.36
C PRO A 78 -34.76 -46.30 2.58
N ALA A 79 -33.95 -46.70 1.60
CA ALA A 79 -33.09 -47.90 1.76
C ALA A 79 -31.73 -47.66 2.48
N ALA A 80 -31.19 -46.45 2.41
CA ALA A 80 -30.00 -46.04 3.16
C ALA A 80 -30.47 -45.22 4.37
N GLY A 81 -30.16 -45.69 5.59
CA GLY A 81 -30.71 -45.13 6.82
C GLY A 81 -30.46 -43.62 7.04
N PRO A 82 -31.16 -43.00 8.02
CA PRO A 82 -31.20 -41.55 8.23
C PRO A 82 -29.81 -40.88 8.32
N GLN A 83 -28.82 -41.58 8.87
CA GLN A 83 -27.45 -41.08 9.04
C GLN A 83 -26.75 -40.76 7.71
N ALA A 84 -26.96 -41.55 6.65
CA ALA A 84 -26.32 -41.34 5.36
C ALA A 84 -26.85 -40.08 4.65
N HIS A 85 -28.14 -39.77 4.81
CA HIS A 85 -28.72 -38.55 4.26
C HIS A 85 -28.21 -37.30 5.00
N GLU A 86 -28.14 -37.34 6.33
CA GLU A 86 -27.60 -36.25 7.14
C GLU A 86 -26.14 -35.91 6.79
N GLU A 87 -25.31 -36.93 6.53
CA GLU A 87 -23.92 -36.73 6.13
C GLU A 87 -23.78 -36.03 4.76
N VAL A 88 -24.59 -36.44 3.78
CA VAL A 88 -24.61 -35.82 2.44
C VAL A 88 -25.12 -34.38 2.50
N GLU A 89 -26.15 -34.12 3.29
CA GLU A 89 -26.67 -32.76 3.52
C GLU A 89 -25.64 -31.85 4.18
N ARG A 90 -24.93 -32.33 5.21
CA ARG A 90 -23.83 -31.59 5.84
C ARG A 90 -22.70 -31.29 4.86
N SER A 91 -22.34 -32.26 4.02
CA SER A 91 -21.32 -32.07 2.97
C SER A 91 -21.72 -30.98 1.97
N TYR A 92 -22.97 -31.01 1.50
CA TYR A 92 -23.52 -29.97 0.62
C TYR A 92 -23.52 -28.59 1.26
N LEU A 93 -24.01 -28.45 2.49
CA LEU A 93 -24.04 -27.18 3.22
C LEU A 93 -22.63 -26.62 3.43
N ARG A 94 -21.65 -27.49 3.73
CA ARG A 94 -20.25 -27.09 3.88
C ARG A 94 -19.66 -26.58 2.55
N ALA A 95 -19.88 -27.31 1.46
CA ALA A 95 -19.40 -26.90 0.14
C ALA A 95 -20.03 -25.57 -0.31
N LYS A 96 -21.32 -25.37 -0.01
CA LYS A 96 -22.04 -24.11 -0.26
C LYS A 96 -21.43 -22.94 0.51
N ALA A 97 -21.23 -23.07 1.81
CA ALA A 97 -20.67 -22.01 2.64
C ALA A 97 -19.24 -21.63 2.20
N GLN A 98 -18.43 -22.62 1.79
CA GLN A 98 -17.09 -22.38 1.25
C GLN A 98 -17.12 -21.63 -0.09
N LEU A 99 -18.06 -21.97 -0.97
CA LEU A 99 -18.23 -21.28 -2.25
C LEU A 99 -18.66 -19.82 -2.04
N GLU A 100 -19.65 -19.57 -1.17
CA GLU A 100 -20.13 -18.23 -0.83
C GLU A 100 -19.02 -17.37 -0.21
N ALA A 101 -18.20 -17.94 0.68
CA ALA A 101 -17.06 -17.24 1.27
C ALA A 101 -16.00 -16.86 0.22
N LEU A 102 -15.71 -17.75 -0.73
CA LEU A 102 -14.78 -17.45 -1.84
C LEU A 102 -15.36 -16.42 -2.81
N GLN A 103 -16.66 -16.49 -3.11
CA GLN A 103 -17.35 -15.51 -3.94
C GLN A 103 -17.30 -14.13 -3.31
N HIS A 104 -17.57 -14.03 -2.01
CA HIS A 104 -17.46 -12.78 -1.26
C HIS A 104 -16.04 -12.22 -1.33
N ARG A 105 -15.02 -13.06 -1.07
CA ARG A 105 -13.61 -12.65 -1.16
C ARG A 105 -13.24 -12.16 -2.57
N LEU A 106 -13.69 -12.85 -3.61
CA LEU A 106 -13.44 -12.44 -5.00
C LEU A 106 -14.03 -11.06 -5.28
N HIS A 107 -15.30 -10.87 -4.89
CA HIS A 107 -15.98 -9.58 -5.02
C HIS A 107 -15.25 -8.47 -4.26
N THR A 108 -14.79 -8.74 -3.03
CA THR A 108 -14.01 -7.77 -2.25
C THR A 108 -12.70 -7.39 -2.96
N ILE A 109 -11.95 -8.36 -3.48
CA ILE A 109 -10.70 -8.09 -4.20
C ILE A 109 -10.96 -7.21 -5.44
N GLU A 110 -11.99 -7.53 -6.23
CA GLU A 110 -12.35 -6.77 -7.42
C GLU A 110 -12.82 -5.35 -7.07
N ALA A 111 -13.64 -5.20 -6.01
CA ALA A 111 -14.07 -3.90 -5.52
C ALA A 111 -12.89 -3.04 -5.02
N VAL A 112 -11.95 -3.65 -4.29
CA VAL A 112 -10.72 -2.98 -3.84
C VAL A 112 -9.86 -2.59 -5.04
N LEU A 113 -9.65 -3.46 -6.02
CA LEU A 113 -8.88 -3.14 -7.23
C LEU A 113 -9.49 -2.00 -8.04
N ALA A 114 -10.81 -1.88 -8.07
CA ALA A 114 -11.49 -0.79 -8.75
C ALA A 114 -11.40 0.55 -7.98
N ARG A 115 -11.39 0.51 -6.65
CA ARG A 115 -11.43 1.69 -5.79
C ARG A 115 -10.04 2.22 -5.43
N LEU A 116 -9.08 1.34 -5.17
CA LEU A 116 -7.75 1.66 -4.64
C LEU A 116 -7.01 2.69 -5.50
N PRO A 117 -6.97 2.62 -6.85
CA PRO A 117 -6.30 3.65 -7.64
C PRO A 117 -6.86 5.06 -7.42
N ARG A 118 -8.19 5.18 -7.27
CA ARG A 118 -8.87 6.46 -7.02
C ARG A 118 -8.63 6.96 -5.60
N ASP A 119 -8.74 6.06 -4.61
CA ASP A 119 -8.51 6.39 -3.21
C ASP A 119 -7.08 6.88 -2.96
N MET A 120 -6.13 6.42 -3.78
CA MET A 120 -4.71 6.75 -3.65
C MET A 120 -4.29 7.98 -4.45
N GLU A 121 -5.01 8.36 -5.49
CA GLU A 121 -4.62 9.46 -6.38
C GLU A 121 -4.48 10.80 -5.63
N GLN A 122 -5.49 11.20 -4.85
CA GLN A 122 -5.48 12.48 -4.15
C GLN A 122 -4.39 12.57 -3.06
N PRO A 123 -4.27 11.59 -2.13
CA PRO A 123 -3.19 11.60 -1.14
C PRO A 123 -1.81 11.59 -1.80
N MET A 124 -1.60 10.75 -2.82
CA MET A 124 -0.31 10.67 -3.50
C MET A 124 0.04 11.97 -4.23
N ALA A 125 -0.93 12.63 -4.86
CA ALA A 125 -0.72 13.93 -5.47
C ALA A 125 -0.33 15.00 -4.43
N ALA A 126 -0.96 14.99 -3.25
CA ALA A 126 -0.60 15.89 -2.15
C ALA A 126 0.83 15.61 -1.64
N ILE A 127 1.18 14.33 -1.43
CA ILE A 127 2.50 13.91 -0.98
C ILE A 127 3.57 14.33 -1.99
N ARG A 128 3.36 14.10 -3.30
CA ARG A 128 4.28 14.52 -4.37
C ARG A 128 4.49 16.03 -4.40
N ARG A 129 3.41 16.81 -4.27
CA ARG A 129 3.51 18.29 -4.18
C ARG A 129 4.30 18.74 -2.96
N SER A 130 4.07 18.13 -1.80
CA SER A 130 4.80 18.45 -0.57
C SER A 130 6.29 18.09 -0.69
N GLY A 131 6.62 16.93 -1.29
CA GLY A 131 7.99 16.53 -1.56
C GLY A 131 8.71 17.50 -2.50
N SER A 132 8.09 17.87 -3.61
CA SER A 132 8.63 18.86 -4.56
C SER A 132 8.87 20.22 -3.88
N ARG A 133 7.91 20.72 -3.09
CA ARG A 133 8.09 21.98 -2.34
C ARG A 133 9.23 21.89 -1.33
N MET A 134 9.39 20.75 -0.66
CA MET A 134 10.49 20.56 0.29
C MET A 134 11.84 20.60 -0.41
N GLN A 135 11.97 19.98 -1.59
CA GLN A 135 13.19 20.05 -2.40
C GLN A 135 13.49 21.50 -2.83
N ASP A 136 12.49 22.24 -3.30
CA ASP A 136 12.65 23.65 -3.68
C ASP A 136 13.11 24.52 -2.48
N TYR A 137 12.48 24.32 -1.31
CA TYR A 137 12.86 25.05 -0.10
C TYR A 137 14.24 24.66 0.41
N ALA A 138 14.60 23.38 0.35
CA ALA A 138 15.93 22.91 0.72
C ALA A 138 17.00 23.53 -0.18
N LEU A 139 16.80 23.54 -1.50
CA LEU A 139 17.72 24.14 -2.47
C LEU A 139 17.90 25.64 -2.23
N ALA A 140 16.79 26.37 -2.03
CA ALA A 140 16.83 27.80 -1.74
C ALA A 140 17.55 28.10 -0.42
N ALA A 141 17.31 27.30 0.62
CA ALA A 141 17.96 27.44 1.90
C ALA A 141 19.46 27.13 1.84
N ILE A 142 19.86 26.06 1.15
CA ILE A 142 21.27 25.71 0.91
C ILE A 142 21.98 26.85 0.19
N THR A 143 21.39 27.38 -0.89
CA THR A 143 21.97 28.49 -1.65
C THR A 143 22.19 29.73 -0.78
N ARG A 144 21.22 30.03 0.10
CA ARG A 144 21.32 31.17 1.03
C ARG A 144 22.38 30.94 2.10
N LEU A 145 22.53 29.71 2.60
CA LEU A 145 23.59 29.36 3.57
C LEU A 145 24.97 29.45 2.93
N ASP A 146 25.12 29.02 1.67
CA ASP A 146 26.37 29.13 0.92
C ASP A 146 26.76 30.61 0.73
N GLN A 147 25.81 31.47 0.33
CA GLN A 147 26.03 32.92 0.24
C GLN A 147 26.45 33.54 1.58
N MET A 148 25.77 33.19 2.67
CA MET A 148 26.09 33.68 4.02
C MET A 148 27.47 33.23 4.49
N ARG A 149 27.91 32.03 4.09
CA ARG A 149 29.25 31.53 4.38
C ARG A 149 30.29 32.35 3.62
N ASP A 150 30.11 32.54 2.32
CA ASP A 150 31.03 33.31 1.49
C ASP A 150 31.17 34.77 1.97
N ASP A 151 30.07 35.37 2.44
CA ASP A 151 30.10 36.72 3.00
C ASP A 151 30.84 36.76 4.35
N LEU A 152 30.67 35.76 5.22
CA LEU A 152 31.42 35.65 6.48
C LEU A 152 32.92 35.46 6.23
N ASP A 153 33.28 34.59 5.29
CA ASP A 153 34.68 34.35 4.91
C ASP A 153 35.32 35.65 4.39
N ARG A 154 34.62 36.39 3.51
CA ARG A 154 35.07 37.71 3.03
C ARG A 154 35.22 38.73 4.16
N TYR A 155 34.27 38.80 5.10
CA TYR A 155 34.35 39.71 6.25
C TYR A 155 35.54 39.40 7.17
N GLN A 156 35.88 38.13 7.37
CA GLN A 156 37.04 37.71 8.15
C GLN A 156 38.35 38.10 7.47
N GLU A 157 38.44 37.95 6.14
CA GLU A 157 39.61 38.37 5.35
C GLU A 157 39.84 39.89 5.33
N THR A 158 38.78 40.70 5.43
CA THR A 158 38.91 42.18 5.44
C THR A 158 39.07 42.80 6.82
N SER A 159 38.77 42.05 7.90
CA SER A 159 38.81 42.54 9.28
C SER A 159 40.03 42.07 10.09
N GLY A 160 40.85 41.18 9.51
CA GLY A 160 42.15 40.75 10.06
C GLY A 160 43.31 41.52 9.43
#